data_AF-A0A523BK26-F1
#
_entry.id   AF-A0A523BK26-F1
#
_cell.length_a   1.000
_cell.length_b   1.000
_cell.length_c   1.000
_cell.angle_alpha   90.00
_cell.angle_beta   90.00
_cell.angle_gamma   90.00
#
_symmetry.space_group_name_H-M   'P 1'
#
loop_
_entity.id
_entity.type
_entity.pdbx_description
1 polymer ?
#
loop_
_entity_poly.entity_id
_entity_poly.type
_entity_poly.pdbx_seq_one_letter_code
_entity_poly.pdbx_strand_id
1 'polypeptide(L)'
;MARTFKEIEIEGKRAYVLFDTGSIRSYVRSELASGIRWKTTPFRVGLGGRIYEIDEACILNCSIEGLPFDIEAHPVEELGFDERGRRIDAIIGALAMEKWALIPDPRTGGIDLTALRKREFTEYFISS
;
A
#
# COMPACT_ATOMS: atom_id res chain seq x y z
N MET A 1 -15.36 -1.81 -6.20
CA MET A 1 -14.08 -2.12 -5.53
C MET A 1 -13.04 -2.34 -6.60
N ALA A 2 -11.96 -1.57 -6.56
CA ALA A 2 -10.86 -1.64 -7.50
C ALA A 2 -9.67 -2.35 -6.84
N ARG A 3 -9.11 -3.34 -7.53
CA ARG A 3 -7.88 -4.06 -7.16
C ARG A 3 -6.96 -4.08 -8.36
N THR A 4 -5.71 -3.69 -8.15
CA THR A 4 -4.69 -3.70 -9.19
C THR A 4 -3.38 -4.20 -8.59
N PHE A 5 -2.70 -5.10 -9.28
CA PHE A 5 -1.36 -5.52 -8.92
C PHE A 5 -0.32 -4.76 -9.73
N LYS A 6 0.77 -4.35 -9.09
CA LYS A 6 1.89 -3.68 -9.76
C LYS A 6 3.21 -3.94 -9.05
N GLU A 7 4.28 -4.03 -9.82
CA GLU A 7 5.62 -4.00 -9.25
C GLU A 7 6.05 -2.56 -8.98
N ILE A 8 6.53 -2.31 -7.77
CA ILE A 8 7.10 -1.03 -7.33
C ILE A 8 8.38 -1.28 -6.55
N GLU A 9 9.06 -0.23 -6.12
CA GLU A 9 10.12 -0.33 -5.12
C GLU A 9 9.58 0.05 -3.74
N ILE A 10 9.98 -0.72 -2.71
CA ILE A 10 9.76 -0.44 -1.30
C ILE A 10 11.12 -0.54 -0.61
N GLU A 11 11.56 0.53 0.05
CA GLU A 11 12.88 0.59 0.72
C GLU A 11 14.02 0.15 -0.21
N GLY A 12 13.96 0.57 -1.48
CA GLY A 12 14.94 0.24 -2.53
C GLY A 12 14.90 -1.21 -3.04
N LYS A 13 13.93 -2.03 -2.62
CA LYS A 13 13.74 -3.41 -3.07
C LYS A 13 12.51 -3.52 -3.96
N ARG A 14 12.60 -4.29 -5.05
CA ARG A 14 11.44 -4.62 -5.89
C ARG A 14 10.41 -5.42 -5.08
N ALA A 15 9.15 -5.01 -5.16
CA ALA A 15 8.04 -5.63 -4.46
C ALA A 15 6.81 -5.75 -5.38
N TYR A 16 6.13 -6.88 -5.32
CA TYR A 16 4.85 -7.11 -5.98
C TYR A 16 3.69 -6.70 -5.07
N VAL A 17 3.00 -5.62 -5.44
CA VAL A 17 2.10 -4.92 -4.54
C VAL A 17 0.66 -4.97 -5.04
N LEU A 18 -0.26 -5.26 -4.12
CA LEU A 18 -1.69 -5.14 -4.31
C LEU A 18 -2.16 -3.75 -3.88
N PHE A 19 -2.70 -2.97 -4.81
CA PHE A 19 -3.44 -1.75 -4.52
C PHE A 19 -4.92 -2.14 -4.34
N ASP A 20 -5.43 -2.10 -3.11
CA ASP A 20 -6.80 -2.55 -2.79
C ASP A 20 -7.59 -1.46 -2.08
N THR A 21 -8.57 -0.90 -2.80
CA THR A 21 -9.50 0.11 -2.25
C THR A 21 -10.40 -0.45 -1.14
N GLY A 22 -10.51 -1.78 -1.02
CA GLY A 22 -11.22 -2.45 0.06
C GLY A 22 -10.40 -2.63 1.35
N SER A 23 -9.09 -2.42 1.31
CA SER A 23 -8.25 -2.42 2.51
C SER A 23 -8.05 -0.99 2.98
N ILE A 24 -8.48 -0.65 4.20
CA ILE A 24 -8.26 0.71 4.74
C ILE A 24 -6.77 0.96 4.98
N ARG A 25 -6.08 -0.05 5.54
CA ARG A 25 -4.68 0.03 5.96
C ARG A 25 -3.77 -0.63 4.93
N SER A 26 -2.49 -0.27 4.99
CA SER A 26 -1.44 -0.94 4.23
C SER A 26 -0.75 -1.99 5.09
N TYR A 27 -0.27 -3.03 4.43
CA TYR A 27 0.43 -4.15 5.06
C TYR A 27 1.66 -4.50 4.23
N VAL A 28 2.71 -4.98 4.88
CA VAL A 28 3.96 -5.33 4.22
C VAL A 28 4.50 -6.61 4.82
N ARG A 29 5.14 -7.46 4.01
CA ARG A 29 5.90 -8.59 4.57
C ARG A 29 7.02 -8.07 5.47
N SER A 30 7.21 -8.69 6.63
CA SER A 30 8.15 -8.24 7.66
C SER A 30 9.60 -8.05 7.16
N GLU A 31 10.01 -8.76 6.12
CA GLU A 31 11.35 -8.66 5.49
C GLU A 31 11.56 -7.39 4.63
N LEU A 32 10.46 -6.72 4.26
CA LEU A 32 10.44 -5.45 3.53
C LEU A 32 10.09 -4.26 4.43
N ALA A 33 9.73 -4.52 5.69
CA ALA A 33 9.39 -3.48 6.64
C ALA A 33 10.63 -2.65 7.05
N SER A 34 10.43 -1.36 7.30
CA SER A 34 11.48 -0.49 7.84
C SER A 34 11.91 -0.95 9.24
N GLY A 35 13.17 -0.67 9.58
CA GLY A 35 13.70 -0.85 10.93
C GLY A 35 13.15 0.16 11.94
N ILE A 36 12.59 1.27 11.46
CA ILE A 36 11.93 2.28 12.29
C ILE A 36 10.46 1.88 12.46
N ARG A 37 10.10 1.44 13.66
CA ARG A 37 8.75 0.95 14.01
C ARG A 37 8.25 1.59 15.30
N TRP A 38 6.93 1.69 15.42
CA TRP A 38 6.27 2.09 16.66
C TRP A 38 5.14 1.12 17.00
N LYS A 39 4.79 1.07 18.29
CA LYS A 39 3.63 0.31 18.75
C LYS A 39 2.34 1.03 18.38
N THR A 40 1.38 0.28 17.87
CA THR A 40 0.02 0.75 17.63
C THR A 40 -0.94 0.07 18.62
N THR A 41 -2.15 0.62 18.77
CA THR A 41 -3.19 -0.05 19.55
C THR A 41 -3.52 -1.39 18.88
N PRO A 42 -3.40 -2.53 19.58
CA PRO A 42 -3.52 -3.83 18.93
C PRO A 42 -4.89 -4.07 18.29
N PHE A 43 -4.89 -4.72 17.12
CA PHE A 43 -6.12 -5.11 16.42
C PHE A 43 -5.94 -6.40 15.61
N ARG A 44 -7.05 -7.05 15.26
CA ARG A 44 -7.04 -8.28 14.45
C ARG A 44 -7.48 -8.00 13.02
N VAL A 45 -6.84 -8.65 12.05
CA VAL A 45 -7.16 -8.50 10.62
C VAL A 45 -7.06 -9.84 9.88
N GLY A 46 -7.97 -10.05 8.92
CA GLY A 46 -7.91 -11.17 7.99
C GLY A 46 -7.11 -10.82 6.74
N LEU A 47 -6.02 -11.55 6.46
CA LEU A 47 -5.16 -11.37 5.29
C LEU A 47 -4.83 -12.74 4.69
N GLY A 48 -5.02 -12.91 3.37
CA GLY A 48 -4.64 -14.16 2.68
C GLY A 48 -5.25 -15.44 3.27
N GLY A 49 -6.44 -15.37 3.88
CA GLY A 49 -7.10 -16.50 4.54
C GLY A 49 -6.60 -16.80 5.96
N ARG A 50 -5.75 -15.95 6.54
CA ARG A 50 -5.23 -16.06 7.91
C ARG A 50 -5.68 -14.86 8.74
N ILE A 51 -5.68 -15.01 10.07
CA ILE A 51 -5.93 -13.90 10.99
C ILE A 51 -4.61 -13.51 11.67
N TYR A 52 -4.27 -12.23 11.60
CA TYR A 52 -3.11 -11.64 12.25
C TYR A 52 -3.55 -10.77 13.42
N GLU A 53 -2.77 -10.78 14.49
CA GLU A 53 -2.79 -9.73 15.51
C GLU A 53 -1.70 -8.72 15.17
N ILE A 54 -2.08 -7.46 15.04
CA ILE A 54 -1.20 -6.35 14.66
C ILE A 54 -0.99 -5.48 15.88
N ASP A 55 0.26 -5.24 16.25
CA ASP A 55 0.65 -4.38 17.37
C ASP A 55 1.74 -3.36 16.98
N GLU A 56 2.18 -3.37 15.72
CA GLU A 56 3.23 -2.50 15.20
C GLU A 56 2.85 -1.84 13.87
N ALA A 57 3.44 -0.68 13.62
CA ALA A 57 3.41 0.01 12.34
C ALA A 57 4.81 0.58 12.01
N CYS A 58 5.03 0.84 10.73
CA CYS A 58 6.26 1.44 10.21
C CYS A 58 5.95 2.39 9.04
N ILE A 59 6.85 3.33 8.76
CA ILE A 59 6.83 4.14 7.54
C ILE A 59 7.73 3.47 6.50
N LEU A 60 7.25 3.38 5.26
CA LEU A 60 7.99 2.86 4.12
C LEU A 60 8.12 3.92 3.03
N ASN A 61 9.32 4.10 2.51
CA ASN A 61 9.58 4.83 1.28
C ASN A 61 9.34 3.92 0.08
N CYS A 62 8.45 4.36 -0.81
CA CYS A 62 8.05 3.63 -2.00
C CYS A 62 8.40 4.43 -3.26
N SER A 63 8.53 3.75 -4.38
CA SER A 63 8.68 4.39 -5.70
C SER A 63 7.91 3.60 -6.76
N ILE A 64 7.00 4.28 -7.46
CA ILE A 64 6.24 3.72 -8.58
C ILE A 64 6.59 4.47 -9.85
N GLU A 65 7.10 3.77 -10.87
CA GLU A 65 7.60 4.40 -12.11
C GLU A 65 8.65 5.51 -11.85
N GLY A 66 9.47 5.35 -10.80
CA GLY A 66 10.46 6.36 -10.40
C GLY A 66 9.89 7.55 -9.61
N LEU A 67 8.58 7.56 -9.32
CA LEU A 67 7.92 8.61 -8.54
C LEU A 67 7.86 8.21 -7.06
N PRO A 68 8.57 8.92 -6.16
CA PRO A 68 8.63 8.54 -4.76
C PRO A 68 7.38 8.93 -3.97
N PHE A 69 6.97 8.11 -3.01
CA PHE A 69 5.91 8.41 -2.04
C PHE A 69 6.13 7.59 -0.77
N ASP A 70 5.54 7.98 0.35
CA ASP A 70 5.68 7.24 1.61
C ASP A 70 4.35 6.68 2.12
N ILE A 71 4.38 5.55 2.83
CA ILE A 71 3.16 4.96 3.41
C ILE A 71 3.41 4.54 4.85
N GLU A 72 2.37 4.64 5.68
CA GLU A 72 2.29 3.82 6.89
C GLU A 72 1.85 2.41 6.51
N ALA A 73 2.53 1.39 7.04
CA ALA A 73 2.18 -0.01 6.84
C ALA A 73 2.41 -0.85 8.10
N HIS A 74 1.61 -1.92 8.24
CA HIS A 74 1.74 -2.89 9.31
C HIS A 74 2.54 -4.12 8.82
N PRO A 75 3.67 -4.45 9.48
CA PRO A 75 4.42 -5.66 9.17
C PRO A 75 3.61 -6.93 9.49
N VAL A 76 3.62 -7.90 8.57
CA VAL A 76 3.06 -9.24 8.77
C VAL A 76 3.97 -10.30 8.19
N GLU A 77 3.85 -11.55 8.64
CA GLU A 77 4.69 -12.65 8.14
C GLU A 77 4.40 -12.97 6.66
N GLU A 78 3.12 -12.99 6.29
CA GLU A 78 2.67 -13.38 4.95
C GLU A 78 1.39 -12.63 4.57
N LEU A 79 1.22 -12.34 3.28
CA LEU A 79 0.04 -11.67 2.71
C LEU A 79 -0.74 -12.60 1.78
N GLY A 80 -0.14 -13.71 1.38
CA GLY A 80 -0.74 -14.71 0.51
C GLY A 80 -0.29 -14.53 -0.94
N PHE A 81 -1.14 -15.02 -1.85
CA PHE A 81 -0.83 -15.11 -3.27
C PHE A 81 -1.98 -14.52 -4.08
N ASP A 82 -1.66 -14.01 -5.28
CA ASP A 82 -2.67 -13.66 -6.27
C ASP A 82 -3.32 -14.90 -6.89
N GLU A 83 -4.28 -14.68 -7.79
CA GLU A 83 -5.01 -15.74 -8.51
C GLU A 83 -4.10 -16.61 -9.40
N ARG A 84 -2.88 -16.15 -9.70
CA ARG A 84 -1.87 -16.85 -10.52
C ARG A 84 -0.79 -17.51 -9.67
N GLY A 85 -0.91 -17.49 -8.34
CA GLY A 85 0.05 -18.07 -7.41
C GLY A 85 1.30 -17.22 -7.18
N ARG A 86 1.29 -15.93 -7.55
CA ARG A 86 2.38 -15.00 -7.27
C ARG A 86 2.26 -14.44 -5.87
N ARG A 87 3.33 -14.53 -5.09
CA ARG A 87 3.40 -14.05 -3.70
C ARG A 87 3.23 -12.54 -3.64
N ILE A 88 2.42 -12.06 -2.71
CA ILE A 88 2.15 -10.64 -2.47
C ILE A 88 3.16 -10.10 -1.45
N ASP A 89 3.84 -9.02 -1.80
CA ASP A 89 4.87 -8.40 -0.96
C ASP A 89 4.33 -7.28 -0.07
N ALA A 90 3.35 -6.53 -0.57
CA ALA A 90 2.66 -5.51 0.19
C ALA A 90 1.23 -5.33 -0.31
N ILE A 91 0.38 -4.79 0.57
CA ILE A 91 -0.92 -4.21 0.24
C ILE A 91 -0.83 -2.72 0.50
N ILE A 92 -1.13 -1.89 -0.51
CA ILE A 92 -1.34 -0.46 -0.34
C ILE A 92 -2.83 -0.22 -0.24
N GLY A 93 -3.26 0.22 0.95
CA GLY A 93 -4.66 0.46 1.29
C GLY A 93 -5.14 1.87 0.92
N ALA A 94 -6.44 2.10 1.15
CA ALA A 94 -7.15 3.33 0.83
C ALA A 94 -6.49 4.58 1.42
N LEU A 95 -6.04 4.55 2.69
CA LEU A 95 -5.43 5.73 3.32
C LEU A 95 -4.17 6.22 2.58
N ALA A 96 -3.31 5.29 2.16
CA ALA A 96 -2.11 5.61 1.40
C ALA A 96 -2.45 6.07 -0.02
N MET A 97 -3.45 5.45 -0.65
CA MET A 97 -3.89 5.83 -1.98
C MET A 97 -4.53 7.22 -2.00
N GLU A 98 -5.36 7.56 -1.01
CA GLU A 98 -5.97 8.88 -0.88
C GLU A 98 -4.90 9.95 -0.64
N LYS A 99 -3.99 9.72 0.32
CA LYS A 99 -2.87 10.63 0.63
C LYS A 99 -2.07 11.04 -0.60
N TRP A 100 -1.87 10.12 -1.54
CA TRP A 100 -1.04 10.34 -2.72
C TRP A 100 -1.82 10.40 -4.04
N ALA A 101 -3.15 10.44 -3.97
CA ALA A 101 -4.05 10.40 -5.12
C ALA A 101 -3.69 9.29 -6.13
N LEU A 102 -3.38 8.10 -5.63
CA LEU A 102 -3.13 6.90 -6.43
C LEU A 102 -4.46 6.26 -6.76
N ILE A 103 -4.89 6.32 -8.02
CA ILE A 103 -6.23 5.85 -8.40
C ILE A 103 -6.07 4.61 -9.28
N PRO A 104 -6.32 3.38 -8.77
CA PRO A 104 -6.30 2.19 -9.59
C PRO A 104 -7.35 2.27 -10.70
N ASP A 105 -6.98 1.89 -11.93
CA ASP A 105 -7.92 1.69 -13.04
C ASP A 105 -8.10 0.19 -13.31
N PRO A 106 -9.19 -0.43 -12.84
CA PRO A 106 -9.45 -1.86 -13.03
C PRO A 106 -9.54 -2.28 -14.50
N ARG A 107 -9.86 -1.35 -15.40
CA ARG A 107 -10.04 -1.65 -16.83
C ARG A 107 -8.70 -1.89 -17.51
N THR A 108 -7.66 -1.19 -17.08
CA THR A 108 -6.32 -1.25 -17.65
C THR A 108 -5.34 -2.03 -16.78
N GLY A 109 -5.69 -2.29 -15.51
CA GLY A 109 -4.74 -2.77 -14.51
C GLY A 109 -3.67 -1.71 -14.19
N GLY A 110 -3.94 -0.45 -14.51
CA GLY A 110 -3.04 0.68 -14.27
C GLY A 110 -3.33 1.38 -12.94
N ILE A 111 -2.52 2.39 -12.67
CA ILE A 111 -2.72 3.34 -11.56
C ILE A 111 -2.54 4.72 -12.17
N ASP A 112 -3.52 5.60 -11.98
CA ASP A 112 -3.38 7.01 -12.31
C ASP A 112 -2.39 7.65 -11.33
N LEU A 113 -1.33 8.23 -11.89
CA LEU A 113 -0.24 8.89 -11.17
C LEU A 113 -0.19 10.39 -11.49
N THR A 114 -1.23 10.96 -12.08
CA THR A 114 -1.24 12.34 -12.57
C THR A 114 -0.93 13.34 -11.46
N ALA A 115 -1.61 13.23 -10.31
CA ALA A 115 -1.37 14.08 -9.15
C ALA A 115 0.03 13.85 -8.57
N LEU A 116 0.44 12.58 -8.42
CA LEU A 116 1.77 12.22 -7.92
C LEU A 116 2.90 12.81 -8.77
N ARG A 117 2.77 12.78 -10.11
CA ARG A 117 3.75 13.37 -11.04
C ARG A 117 3.85 14.88 -10.88
N LYS A 118 2.71 15.56 -10.71
CA LYS A 118 2.66 17.01 -10.52
C LYS A 118 3.12 17.46 -9.14
N ARG A 119 3.05 16.57 -8.14
CA ARG A 119 3.25 16.91 -6.71
C ARG A 119 2.26 17.96 -6.23
N GLU A 120 1.04 17.93 -6.75
CA GLU A 120 -0.03 18.85 -6.41
C GLU A 120 -1.23 18.04 -5.89
N PHE A 121 -1.64 18.35 -4.65
CA PHE A 121 -2.73 17.66 -3.96
C PHE A 121 -3.73 18.70 -3.46
N THR A 122 -5.01 18.41 -3.60
CA THR A 122 -6.09 19.26 -3.07
C THR A 122 -6.64 18.60 -1.83
N GLU A 123 -6.27 19.12 -0.66
CA GLU A 123 -6.75 18.61 0.64
C GLU A 123 -8.11 19.20 1.03
N TYR A 124 -8.33 20.47 0.66
CA TYR A 124 -9.56 21.19 0.98
C TYR A 124 -9.77 22.33 -0.03
N PHE A 125 -11.02 22.52 -0.47
CA PHE A 125 -11.41 23.64 -1.33
C PHE A 125 -12.73 24.23 -0.84
N ILE A 126 -12.83 25.56 -0.80
CA ILE A 126 -14.06 26.29 -0.52
C ILE A 126 -14.67 26.69 -1.86
N SER A 127 -15.84 26.14 -2.18
CA SER A 127 -16.67 26.71 -3.25
C SER A 127 -17.43 27.90 -2.68
N SER A 128 -17.15 29.10 -3.20
CA SER A 128 -17.93 30.33 -2.98
C SER A 128 -19.26 30.29 -3.70
#